data_AF-A0A924XGQ6-F1
#
_entry.id   AF-A0A924XGQ6-F1
#
_cell.length_a   1.000
_cell.length_b   1.000
_cell.length_c   1.000
_cell.angle_alpha   90.00
_cell.angle_beta   90.00
_cell.angle_gamma   90.00
#
_symmetry.space_group_name_H-M   'P 1'
#
loop_
_entity.id
_entity.type
_entity.pdbx_description
1 polymer ?
#
loop_
_entity_poly.entity_id
_entity_poly.type
_entity_poly.pdbx_seq_one_letter_code
_entity_poly.pdbx_strand_id
1 'polypeptide(L)'
;MRKFLGVAVVGMLAFASQAKADPYGTAGCGLGSIVFGDDAGIVQIFAATTNSTFGNQTFGITSGTSNCVDAGHHASLDQEAFVKMNYASLSRDAAVGKG
;
A
#
# COMPACT_ATOMS: atom_id res chain seq x y z
N MET A 1 -21.82 27.74 16.26
CA MET A 1 -20.60 27.66 15.43
C MET A 1 -19.45 26.90 16.09
N ARG A 2 -19.10 27.14 17.37
CA ARG A 2 -18.05 26.38 18.08
C ARG A 2 -18.22 24.86 18.10
N LYS A 3 -19.46 24.36 18.19
CA LYS A 3 -19.76 22.91 18.18
C LYS A 3 -19.52 22.26 16.81
N PHE A 4 -19.75 22.98 15.72
CA PHE A 4 -19.51 22.48 14.36
C PHE A 4 -18.02 22.46 14.00
N LEU A 5 -17.24 23.41 14.55
CA LEU A 5 -15.79 23.42 14.39
C LEU A 5 -15.13 22.21 15.07
N GLY A 6 -15.63 21.81 16.25
CA GLY A 6 -15.16 20.60 16.94
C GLY A 6 -15.46 19.31 16.18
N VAL A 7 -16.63 19.22 15.54
CA VAL A 7 -17.03 18.03 14.75
C VAL A 7 -16.24 17.92 13.44
N ALA A 8 -15.92 19.05 12.78
CA ALA A 8 -15.10 19.04 11.56
C ALA A 8 -13.66 18.58 11.81
N VAL A 9 -13.04 18.99 12.93
CA VAL A 9 -11.67 18.59 13.28
C VAL A 9 -11.58 17.13 13.71
N VAL A 10 -12.59 16.61 14.42
CA VAL A 10 -12.64 15.19 14.82
C VAL A 10 -12.92 14.27 13.63
N GLY A 11 -13.70 14.70 12.64
CA GLY A 11 -13.96 13.92 11.42
C GLY A 11 -12.72 13.70 10.54
N MET A 12 -11.76 14.62 10.54
CA MET A 12 -10.51 14.50 9.77
C MET A 12 -9.53 13.47 10.34
N LEU A 13 -9.62 13.15 11.64
CA LEU A 13 -8.76 12.17 12.30
C LEU A 13 -9.23 10.71 12.10
N ALA A 14 -10.44 10.50 11.57
CA ALA A 14 -11.06 9.18 11.47
C ALA A 14 -10.66 8.37 10.21
N PHE A 15 -9.83 8.92 9.32
CA PHE A 15 -9.37 8.25 8.09
C PHE A 15 -7.88 7.90 8.14
N ALA A 16 -7.35 7.61 9.34
CA ALA A 16 -5.97 7.20 9.51
C ALA A 16 -5.72 5.81 8.86
N SER A 17 -5.23 5.87 7.61
CA SER A 17 -4.31 4.95 6.94
C SER A 17 -4.50 3.45 7.18
N GLN A 18 -5.07 2.77 6.19
CA GLN A 18 -4.87 1.32 6.00
C GLN A 18 -3.45 1.13 5.44
N ALA A 19 -2.45 1.01 6.32
CA ALA A 19 -1.08 0.71 5.90
C ALA A 19 -1.03 -0.71 5.31
N LYS A 20 -1.02 -0.81 3.98
CA LYS A 20 -0.71 -2.05 3.25
C LYS A 20 0.78 -2.07 2.95
N ALA A 21 1.40 -3.25 2.99
CA ALA A 21 2.76 -3.48 2.52
C ALA A 21 2.80 -3.49 0.97
N ASP A 22 2.37 -2.39 0.36
CA ASP A 22 2.44 -2.14 -1.08
C ASP A 22 3.69 -1.29 -1.39
N PRO A 23 4.20 -1.30 -2.63
CA PRO A 23 5.39 -0.52 -3.02
C PRO A 23 5.27 0.97 -2.69
N TYR A 24 4.05 1.51 -2.63
CA TYR A 24 3.73 2.93 -2.38
C TYR A 24 3.93 3.39 -0.92
N GLY A 25 4.51 2.54 -0.07
CA GLY A 25 4.95 2.88 1.28
C GLY A 25 3.82 3.33 2.20
N THR A 26 4.12 4.27 3.11
CA THR A 26 3.18 4.67 4.17
C THR A 26 1.98 5.48 3.68
N ALA A 27 2.07 6.06 2.47
CA ALA A 27 0.96 6.79 1.85
C ALA A 27 -0.16 5.85 1.34
N GLY A 28 0.17 4.58 1.11
CA GLY A 28 -0.74 3.57 0.56
C GLY A 28 -1.05 3.75 -0.92
N CYS A 29 -1.88 2.86 -1.46
CA CYS A 29 -2.39 2.95 -2.83
C CYS A 29 -3.37 4.14 -2.99
N GLY A 30 -3.71 4.54 -4.22
CA GLY A 30 -4.63 5.65 -4.48
C GLY A 30 -4.11 6.63 -5.54
N LEU A 31 -4.76 7.79 -5.66
CA LEU A 31 -4.43 8.77 -6.71
C LEU A 31 -3.05 9.37 -6.46
N GLY A 32 -2.69 9.56 -5.18
CA GLY A 32 -1.36 9.97 -4.77
C GLY A 32 -0.27 9.03 -5.29
N SER A 33 -0.51 7.72 -5.30
CA SER A 33 0.46 6.74 -5.82
C SER A 33 0.64 6.82 -7.34
N ILE A 34 -0.38 7.25 -8.09
CA ILE A 34 -0.27 7.46 -9.54
C ILE A 34 0.51 8.75 -9.83
N VAL A 35 0.22 9.82 -9.08
CA VAL A 35 0.77 11.15 -9.35
C VAL A 35 2.20 11.29 -8.85
N PHE A 36 2.52 10.72 -7.68
CA PHE A 36 3.81 10.88 -7.01
C PHE A 36 4.67 9.61 -7.00
N GLY A 37 4.15 8.48 -7.47
CA GLY A 37 4.88 7.22 -7.49
C GLY A 37 5.07 6.59 -6.11
N ASP A 38 6.15 5.84 -5.96
CA ASP A 38 6.54 5.04 -4.79
C ASP A 38 7.79 5.56 -4.06
N ASP A 39 8.28 6.76 -4.42
CA ASP A 39 9.45 7.37 -3.79
C ASP A 39 9.27 7.51 -2.27
N ALA A 40 10.31 7.12 -1.53
CA ALA A 40 10.34 7.25 -0.08
C ALA A 40 10.60 8.71 0.36
N GLY A 41 10.11 9.06 1.56
CA GLY A 41 10.40 10.35 2.19
C GLY A 41 9.29 11.39 2.00
N ILE A 42 9.66 12.65 1.81
CA ILE A 42 8.72 13.79 1.89
C ILE A 42 7.59 13.71 0.85
N VAL A 43 7.82 13.05 -0.29
CA VAL A 43 6.80 12.88 -1.33
C VAL A 43 5.59 12.10 -0.83
N GLN A 44 5.78 11.20 0.14
CA GLN A 44 4.69 10.42 0.73
C GLN A 44 3.67 11.30 1.46
N ILE A 45 4.09 12.46 1.98
CA ILE A 45 3.17 13.43 2.60
C ILE A 45 2.21 13.99 1.53
N PHE A 46 2.72 14.33 0.35
CA PHE A 46 1.90 14.83 -0.74
C PHE A 46 0.99 13.73 -1.29
N ALA A 47 1.51 12.51 -1.47
CA ALA A 47 0.70 11.37 -1.88
C ALA A 47 -0.44 11.07 -0.89
N ALA A 48 -0.15 11.04 0.41
CA ALA A 48 -1.15 10.82 1.45
C ALA A 48 -2.17 11.97 1.52
N THR A 49 -1.72 13.23 1.40
CA THR A 49 -2.59 14.40 1.39
C THR A 49 -3.53 14.36 0.18
N THR A 50 -3.04 14.00 -1.00
CA THR A 50 -3.86 13.83 -2.20
C THR A 50 -4.88 12.70 -2.01
N ASN A 51 -4.47 11.54 -1.52
CA ASN A 51 -5.41 10.44 -1.23
C ASN A 51 -6.51 10.85 -0.25
N SER A 52 -6.14 11.56 0.83
CA SER A 52 -7.09 12.03 1.84
C SER A 52 -8.00 13.14 1.33
N THR A 53 -7.48 14.05 0.50
CA THR A 53 -8.27 15.17 -0.05
C THR A 53 -9.35 14.68 -0.99
N PHE A 54 -9.04 13.67 -1.81
CA PHE A 54 -10.00 13.09 -2.76
C PHE A 54 -10.77 11.89 -2.18
N GLY A 55 -10.42 11.40 -0.99
CA GLY A 55 -11.06 10.24 -0.35
C GLY A 55 -11.08 9.00 -1.24
N ASN A 56 -10.13 8.86 -2.15
CA ASN A 56 -10.25 7.94 -3.28
C ASN A 56 -9.68 6.54 -3.01
N GLN A 57 -9.03 6.34 -1.85
CA GLN A 57 -8.45 5.06 -1.46
C GLN A 57 -9.50 3.94 -1.40
N THR A 58 -10.62 4.15 -0.70
CA THR A 58 -11.67 3.13 -0.55
C THR A 58 -12.30 2.76 -1.89
N PHE A 59 -12.53 3.75 -2.75
CA PHE A 59 -13.00 3.51 -4.11
C PHE A 59 -11.98 2.72 -4.92
N GLY A 60 -10.70 3.10 -4.86
CA GLY A 60 -9.61 2.39 -5.51
C GLY A 60 -9.54 0.93 -5.08
N ILE A 61 -9.60 0.65 -3.77
CA ILE A 61 -9.63 -0.70 -3.21
C ILE A 61 -10.82 -1.50 -3.73
N THR A 62 -12.01 -0.91 -3.74
CA THR A 62 -13.24 -1.61 -4.16
C THR A 62 -13.28 -1.87 -5.67
N SER A 63 -12.77 -0.93 -6.46
CA SER A 63 -12.77 -1.00 -7.92
C SER A 63 -11.52 -1.69 -8.51
N GLY A 64 -10.50 -1.96 -7.69
CA GLY A 64 -9.21 -2.48 -8.16
C GLY A 64 -8.43 -1.48 -9.01
N THR A 65 -8.59 -0.17 -8.77
CA THR A 65 -7.96 0.90 -9.57
C THR A 65 -6.97 1.72 -8.74
N SER A 66 -6.29 2.69 -9.37
CA SER A 66 -5.38 3.62 -8.69
C SER A 66 -4.28 2.91 -7.90
N ASN A 67 -3.69 1.88 -8.51
CA ASN A 67 -2.71 0.99 -7.90
C ASN A 67 -3.18 0.24 -6.65
N CYS A 68 -4.46 0.31 -6.29
CA CYS A 68 -5.06 -0.52 -5.26
C CYS A 68 -5.46 -1.87 -5.85
N VAL A 69 -4.47 -2.65 -6.26
CA VAL A 69 -4.66 -4.02 -6.76
C VAL A 69 -4.46 -5.03 -5.64
N ASP A 70 -5.04 -6.22 -5.79
CA ASP A 70 -4.87 -7.29 -4.80
C ASP A 70 -3.40 -7.72 -4.70
N ALA A 71 -2.95 -7.94 -3.47
CA ALA A 71 -1.54 -8.21 -3.13
C ALA A 71 -0.94 -9.44 -3.84
N GLY A 72 -1.79 -10.33 -4.39
CA GLY A 72 -1.36 -11.47 -5.18
C GLY A 72 -0.56 -11.11 -6.44
N HIS A 73 -0.65 -9.87 -6.94
CA HIS A 73 0.13 -9.42 -8.09
C HIS A 73 1.55 -8.96 -7.75
N HIS A 74 1.82 -8.52 -6.52
CA HIS A 74 3.13 -7.97 -6.13
C HIS A 74 3.97 -8.97 -5.30
N ALA A 75 3.33 -9.88 -4.58
CA ALA A 75 4.01 -10.97 -3.87
C ALA A 75 4.86 -11.86 -4.80
N SER A 76 4.53 -11.91 -6.10
CA SER A 76 5.27 -12.68 -7.10
C SER A 76 6.71 -12.20 -7.28
N LEU A 77 6.98 -10.90 -7.23
CA LEU A 77 8.33 -10.35 -7.47
C LEU A 77 9.29 -10.70 -6.32
N ASP A 78 8.85 -10.52 -5.08
CA ASP A 78 9.64 -10.87 -3.90
C ASP A 78 9.82 -12.38 -3.76
N GLN A 79 8.78 -13.15 -4.11
CA GLN A 79 8.85 -14.61 -4.10
C GLN A 79 9.82 -15.13 -5.17
N GLU A 80 9.83 -14.55 -6.38
CA GLU A 80 10.82 -14.88 -7.42
C GLU A 80 12.25 -14.56 -6.98
N ALA A 81 12.46 -13.39 -6.36
CA ALA A 81 13.77 -13.01 -5.83
C ALA A 81 14.24 -13.98 -4.73
N PHE A 82 13.34 -14.32 -3.79
CA PHE A 82 13.62 -15.27 -2.73
C PHE A 82 13.97 -16.66 -3.28
N VAL A 83 13.19 -17.16 -4.26
CA VAL A 83 13.44 -18.47 -4.90
C VAL A 83 14.76 -18.48 -5.64
N LYS A 84 15.10 -17.41 -6.38
CA LYS A 84 16.40 -17.30 -7.06
C LYS A 84 17.57 -17.30 -6.09
N MET A 85 17.51 -16.50 -5.04
CA MET A 85 18.59 -16.39 -4.05
C MET A 85 18.78 -17.66 -3.22
N ASN A 86 17.71 -18.43 -3.01
CA ASN A 86 17.72 -19.62 -2.15
C ASN A 86 17.54 -20.93 -2.93
N TYR A 87 17.69 -20.91 -4.26
CA TYR A 87 17.36 -22.06 -5.12
C TYR A 87 18.05 -23.35 -4.69
N ALA A 88 19.33 -23.29 -4.32
CA ALA A 88 20.08 -24.46 -3.89
C ALA A 88 19.55 -25.06 -2.57
N SER A 89 19.17 -24.22 -1.60
CA SER A 89 18.58 -24.68 -0.34
C SER A 89 17.18 -25.24 -0.57
N LEU A 90 16.35 -24.54 -1.35
CA LEU A 90 15.00 -24.97 -1.71
C LEU A 90 15.01 -26.31 -2.46
N SER A 91 15.94 -26.50 -3.41
CA SER A 91 16.08 -27.76 -4.15
C SER A 91 16.46 -28.93 -3.24
N ARG A 92 17.27 -28.66 -2.21
CA ARG A 92 17.70 -29.66 -1.23
C ARG A 92 16.52 -30.05 -0.36
N ASP A 93 15.82 -29.09 0.23
CA ASP A 93 14.67 -29.33 1.09
C ASP A 93 13.52 -30.04 0.35
N ALA A 94 13.30 -29.68 -0.92
CA ALA A 94 12.37 -30.38 -1.81
C ALA A 94 12.78 -31.84 -2.05
N ALA A 95 14.08 -32.11 -2.26
CA ALA A 95 14.60 -33.46 -2.45
C ALA A 95 14.55 -34.32 -1.17
N VAL A 96 14.67 -33.71 0.02
CA VAL A 96 14.52 -34.42 1.30
C VAL A 96 13.04 -34.52 1.74
N GLY A 97 12.12 -33.90 1.01
CA GLY A 97 10.69 -33.94 1.30
C GLY A 97 10.26 -33.13 2.54
N LYS A 98 11.00 -32.06 2.89
CA LYS A 98 10.74 -31.22 4.07
C LYS A 98 9.99 -29.91 3.73
N GLY A 99 9.19 -29.92 2.67
CA GLY A 99 8.40 -28.75 2.24
C GLY A 99 7.52 -28.18 3.34
#